data_AF-A0A1F2RIY5-F1
#
_entry.id   AF-A0A1F2RIY5-F1
#
_cell.length_a   1.000
_cell.length_b   1.000
_cell.length_c   1.000
_cell.angle_alpha   90.00
_cell.angle_beta   90.00
_cell.angle_gamma   90.00
#
_symmetry.space_group_name_H-M   'P 1'
#
loop_
_entity.id
_entity.type
_entity.pdbx_description
1 polymer ?
#
loop_
_entity_poly.entity_id
_entity_poly.type
_entity_poly.pdbx_seq_one_letter_code
_entity_poly.pdbx_strand_id
1 'polypeptide(L)'
;MCDSTSGAVDIQFTSTSWVFESPEGDNAQIDILFNGLVVGTGAYQAPEYSFSGSAPAPPGEQVTVTAVAVANWGDGAEGGQSASTVVTIPTDCVNVGLGRFTGGGHQIRVGAVRVTRGLTIHCDLLLSNNLEINWGGNQFHMTEHMITVACTDSPDIIQAPPVAPLDTLIGVGTGRYNNVDGFTVEFTLVDAGEPGTFDKMAILIYETANPGNVVLNVPLQFLTGGNLQAHYDQPHK
;
A
#
# COMPACT_ATOMS: atom_id res chain seq x y z
N MET A 1 6.72 -7.96 -8.97
CA MET A 1 5.50 -8.56 -8.41
C MET A 1 5.24 -7.90 -7.09
N CYS A 2 4.11 -7.23 -6.95
CA CYS A 2 3.69 -6.69 -5.66
C CYS A 2 2.89 -7.78 -4.94
N ASP A 3 3.33 -8.17 -3.75
CA ASP A 3 2.49 -8.93 -2.84
C ASP A 3 1.46 -7.97 -2.23
N SER A 4 0.21 -8.11 -2.67
CA SER A 4 -0.90 -7.28 -2.22
C SER A 4 -1.22 -7.45 -0.73
N THR A 5 -0.69 -8.47 -0.06
CA THR A 5 -0.94 -8.78 1.35
C THR A 5 0.16 -8.25 2.26
N SER A 6 1.43 -8.31 1.84
CA SER A 6 2.56 -7.84 2.65
C SER A 6 3.11 -6.48 2.24
N GLY A 7 2.69 -5.95 1.09
CA GLY A 7 3.29 -4.76 0.48
C GLY A 7 4.73 -4.99 -0.01
N ALA A 8 5.26 -6.21 0.11
CA ALA A 8 6.58 -6.56 -0.38
C ALA A 8 6.58 -6.59 -1.91
N VAL A 9 7.59 -5.96 -2.51
CA VAL A 9 7.81 -6.04 -3.95
C VAL A 9 8.93 -7.04 -4.17
N ASP A 10 8.64 -8.10 -4.91
CA ASP A 10 9.64 -9.05 -5.40
C ASP A 10 9.91 -8.79 -6.88
N ILE A 11 11.16 -8.86 -7.29
CA ILE A 11 11.56 -8.81 -8.70
C ILE A 11 11.75 -10.24 -9.15
N GLN A 12 10.86 -10.67 -10.05
CA GLN A 12 11.02 -11.91 -10.79
C GLN A 12 11.96 -11.66 -11.96
N PHE A 13 12.88 -12.57 -12.18
CA PHE A 13 13.84 -12.49 -13.27
C PHE A 13 13.93 -13.83 -13.99
N THR A 14 14.23 -13.75 -15.28
CA THR A 14 14.72 -14.85 -16.10
C THR A 14 15.95 -14.34 -16.81
N SER A 15 17.04 -15.08 -16.69
CA SER A 15 18.27 -14.83 -17.44
C SER A 15 18.52 -16.00 -18.36
N THR A 16 18.97 -15.71 -19.58
CA THR A 16 19.08 -16.69 -20.66
C THR A 16 20.43 -16.51 -21.34
N SER A 17 21.06 -17.61 -21.71
CA SER A 17 22.24 -17.62 -22.55
C SER A 17 21.96 -16.97 -23.90
N TRP A 18 22.97 -16.39 -24.53
CA TRP A 18 22.86 -15.90 -25.91
C TRP A 18 22.90 -17.03 -26.94
N VAL A 19 23.32 -18.23 -26.54
CA VAL A 19 23.38 -19.46 -27.36
C VAL A 19 22.57 -20.57 -26.68
N PHE A 20 21.76 -21.28 -27.46
CA PHE A 20 20.83 -22.31 -26.99
C PHE A 20 21.27 -23.73 -27.39
N GLU A 21 22.57 -23.98 -27.37
CA GLU A 21 23.16 -25.27 -27.71
C GLU A 21 24.39 -25.56 -26.84
N SER A 22 24.61 -26.83 -26.56
CA SER A 22 25.76 -27.29 -25.80
C SER A 22 26.97 -27.50 -26.73
N PRO A 23 28.19 -27.15 -26.31
CA PRO A 23 28.54 -26.67 -24.97
C PRO A 23 28.60 -25.13 -24.85
N GLU A 24 28.47 -24.40 -25.95
CA GLU A 24 28.65 -22.93 -25.99
C GLU A 24 27.64 -22.17 -25.13
N GLY A 25 26.41 -22.66 -25.03
CA GLY A 25 25.36 -22.09 -24.20
C GLY A 25 25.40 -22.52 -22.73
N ASP A 26 26.26 -23.48 -22.37
CA ASP A 26 26.35 -24.00 -21.01
C ASP A 26 27.23 -23.09 -20.14
N ASN A 27 26.76 -22.76 -18.94
CA ASN A 27 27.54 -22.05 -17.93
C ASN A 27 27.17 -22.56 -16.54
N ALA A 28 28.16 -23.03 -15.78
CA ALA A 28 27.93 -23.66 -14.49
C ALA A 28 27.54 -22.69 -13.36
N GLN A 29 27.76 -21.38 -13.54
CA GLN A 29 27.42 -20.39 -12.52
C GLN A 29 27.10 -19.02 -13.15
N ILE A 30 25.83 -18.65 -13.06
CA ILE A 30 25.31 -17.33 -13.37
C ILE A 30 24.83 -16.68 -12.08
N ASP A 31 25.36 -15.51 -11.74
CA ASP A 31 24.88 -14.72 -10.62
C ASP A 31 23.95 -13.61 -11.13
N ILE A 32 22.84 -13.40 -10.42
CA ILE A 32 21.93 -12.26 -10.60
C ILE A 32 22.17 -11.29 -9.45
N LEU A 33 22.39 -10.03 -9.79
CA LEU A 33 22.69 -8.96 -8.85
C LEU A 33 21.65 -7.86 -8.92
N PHE A 34 21.21 -7.37 -7.76
CA PHE A 34 20.44 -6.14 -7.63
C PHE A 34 21.37 -5.05 -7.07
N ASN A 35 21.58 -3.98 -7.83
CA ASN A 35 22.50 -2.89 -7.47
C ASN A 35 23.90 -3.38 -7.04
N GLY A 36 24.38 -4.46 -7.67
CA GLY A 36 25.69 -5.07 -7.38
C GLY A 36 25.72 -6.05 -6.20
N LEU A 37 24.58 -6.38 -5.58
CA LEU A 37 24.47 -7.42 -4.55
C LEU A 37 23.86 -8.69 -5.15
N VAL A 38 24.52 -9.84 -4.96
CA VAL A 38 24.01 -11.13 -5.45
C VAL A 38 22.71 -11.50 -4.74
N VAL A 39 21.66 -11.78 -5.52
CA VAL A 39 20.32 -12.16 -5.04
C VAL A 39 19.87 -13.53 -5.55
N GLY A 40 20.58 -14.09 -6.52
CA GLY A 40 20.32 -15.43 -7.02
C GLY A 40 21.52 -15.97 -7.77
N THR A 41 21.71 -17.30 -7.69
CA THR A 41 22.75 -18.01 -8.44
C THR A 41 22.11 -19.23 -9.09
N GLY A 42 22.43 -19.45 -10.36
CA GLY A 42 21.94 -20.58 -11.14
C GLY A 42 22.97 -21.03 -12.18
N ALA A 43 22.54 -21.85 -13.13
CA ALA A 43 23.37 -22.33 -14.23
C ALA A 43 22.57 -22.28 -15.54
N TYR A 44 23.26 -22.12 -16.66
CA TYR A 44 22.71 -22.38 -17.98
C TYR A 44 23.06 -23.79 -18.40
N GLN A 45 22.05 -24.57 -18.71
CA GLN A 45 22.19 -25.92 -19.21
C GLN A 45 20.99 -26.26 -20.10
N ALA A 46 21.17 -27.25 -20.96
CA ALA A 46 20.09 -27.81 -21.74
C ALA A 46 18.91 -28.29 -20.85
N PRO A 47 17.66 -28.25 -21.38
CA PRO A 47 17.29 -27.72 -22.69
C PRO A 47 17.00 -26.21 -22.74
N GLU A 48 16.80 -25.55 -21.60
CA GLU A 48 16.30 -24.16 -21.57
C GLU A 48 17.39 -23.08 -21.64
N TYR A 49 18.65 -23.42 -21.33
CA TYR A 49 19.80 -22.51 -21.27
C TYR A 49 19.47 -21.19 -20.56
N SER A 50 18.64 -21.28 -19.52
CA SER A 50 18.14 -20.15 -18.76
C SER A 50 17.90 -20.55 -17.32
N PHE A 51 17.87 -19.54 -16.46
CA PHE A 51 17.55 -19.67 -15.06
C PHE A 51 16.60 -18.55 -14.66
N SER A 52 15.58 -18.91 -13.87
CA SER A 52 14.59 -17.98 -13.35
C SER A 52 14.58 -17.99 -11.83
N GLY A 53 14.24 -16.86 -11.23
CA GLY A 53 14.14 -16.72 -9.80
C GLY A 53 13.34 -15.48 -9.39
N SER A 54 13.29 -15.25 -8.09
CA SER A 54 12.64 -14.11 -7.47
C SER A 54 13.43 -13.67 -6.26
N ALA A 55 13.55 -12.36 -6.05
CA ALA A 55 14.14 -11.80 -4.84
C ALA A 55 13.49 -10.46 -4.47
N PRO A 56 13.54 -10.06 -3.18
CA PRO A 56 13.00 -8.80 -2.73
C PRO A 56 13.64 -7.60 -3.44
N ALA A 57 12.81 -6.64 -3.82
CA ALA A 57 13.27 -5.38 -4.38
C ALA A 57 14.02 -4.57 -3.31
N PRO A 58 15.20 -4.01 -3.63
CA PRO A 58 15.89 -3.12 -2.71
C PRO A 58 15.12 -1.79 -2.55
N PRO A 59 15.35 -1.03 -1.46
CA PRO A 59 14.75 0.29 -1.30
C PRO A 59 15.11 1.23 -2.47
N GLY A 60 14.13 1.96 -3.00
CA GLY A 60 14.31 2.96 -4.05
C GLY A 60 13.24 2.90 -5.14
N GLU A 61 13.33 3.79 -6.12
CA GLU A 61 12.40 3.84 -7.26
C GLU A 61 12.86 2.96 -8.43
N GLN A 62 14.15 2.64 -8.49
CA GLN A 62 14.76 1.86 -9.56
C GLN A 62 15.82 0.92 -9.02
N VAL A 63 15.95 -0.22 -9.68
CA VAL A 63 16.96 -1.24 -9.40
C VAL A 63 17.65 -1.63 -10.70
N THR A 64 18.98 -1.64 -10.67
CA THR A 64 19.77 -2.23 -11.75
C THR A 64 19.87 -3.72 -11.50
N VAL A 65 19.32 -4.52 -12.42
CA VAL A 65 19.40 -5.97 -12.41
C VAL A 65 20.49 -6.39 -13.38
N THR A 66 21.49 -7.13 -12.90
CA THR A 66 22.63 -7.58 -13.70
C THR A 66 22.77 -9.09 -13.61
N ALA A 67 22.92 -9.75 -14.74
CA ALA A 67 23.36 -11.14 -14.82
C ALA A 67 24.85 -11.20 -15.13
N VAL A 68 25.61 -12.05 -14.43
CA VAL A 68 27.05 -12.23 -14.61
C VAL A 68 27.35 -13.70 -14.83
N ALA A 69 28.06 -14.02 -15.91
CA ALA A 69 28.62 -15.34 -16.16
C ALA A 69 29.87 -15.53 -15.29
N VAL A 70 29.73 -16.14 -14.12
CA VAL A 70 30.84 -16.26 -13.16
C VAL A 70 31.78 -17.39 -13.53
N ALA A 71 31.23 -18.54 -13.97
CA ALA A 71 32.04 -19.64 -14.45
C ALA A 71 32.43 -19.46 -15.93
N ASN A 72 33.45 -20.21 -16.35
CA ASN A 72 33.76 -20.36 -17.78
C ASN A 72 32.61 -21.08 -18.49
N TRP A 73 32.45 -20.77 -19.77
CA TRP A 73 31.48 -21.39 -20.66
C TRP A 73 31.88 -22.83 -20.98
N GLY A 74 30.91 -23.66 -21.35
CA GLY A 74 31.12 -25.09 -21.59
C GLY A 74 32.08 -25.39 -22.75
N ASP A 75 32.23 -24.46 -23.70
CA ASP A 75 33.19 -24.52 -24.80
C ASP A 75 34.63 -24.13 -24.38
N GLY A 76 34.81 -23.70 -23.13
CA GLY A 76 36.08 -23.28 -22.55
C GLY A 76 36.35 -21.78 -22.61
N ALA A 77 35.43 -20.96 -23.15
CA ALA A 77 35.57 -19.51 -23.11
C ALA A 77 35.54 -18.99 -21.66
N GLU A 78 36.36 -17.97 -21.37
CA GLU A 78 36.42 -17.37 -20.03
C GLU A 78 35.08 -16.73 -19.66
N GLY A 79 34.68 -16.86 -18.39
CA GLY A 79 33.56 -16.12 -17.82
C GLY A 79 33.90 -14.63 -17.60
N GLY A 80 32.96 -13.91 -17.02
CA GLY A 80 33.05 -12.50 -16.61
C GLY A 80 32.17 -11.57 -17.43
N GLN A 81 31.49 -12.07 -18.47
CA GLN A 81 30.53 -11.28 -19.23
C GLN A 81 29.31 -10.97 -18.37
N SER A 82 28.71 -9.81 -18.61
CA SER A 82 27.51 -9.37 -17.90
C SER A 82 26.51 -8.69 -18.81
N ALA A 83 25.23 -8.79 -18.48
CA ALA A 83 24.15 -8.04 -19.10
C ALA A 83 23.29 -7.37 -18.01
N SER A 84 22.84 -6.14 -18.26
CA SER A 84 22.09 -5.36 -17.27
C SER A 84 20.83 -4.75 -17.85
N THR A 85 19.82 -4.58 -16.99
CA THR A 85 18.61 -3.80 -17.26
C THR A 85 18.20 -3.00 -16.02
N VAL A 86 17.36 -1.98 -16.19
CA VAL A 86 16.81 -1.19 -15.10
C VAL A 86 15.33 -1.52 -14.95
N VAL A 87 14.91 -1.85 -13.73
CA VAL A 87 13.52 -2.11 -13.38
C VAL A 87 13.01 -0.98 -12.51
N THR A 88 11.87 -0.40 -12.85
CA THR A 88 11.18 0.58 -12.00
C THR A 88 10.38 -0.16 -10.95
N ILE A 89 10.59 0.20 -9.69
CA ILE A 89 9.84 -0.32 -8.55
C ILE A 89 8.56 0.50 -8.41
N PRO A 90 7.37 -0.12 -8.44
CA PRO A 90 6.12 0.59 -8.24
C PRO A 90 6.09 1.28 -6.87
N THR A 91 5.90 2.60 -6.84
CA THR A 91 5.72 3.38 -5.61
C THR A 91 4.35 3.15 -4.96
N ASP A 92 3.40 2.65 -5.74
CA ASP A 92 2.00 2.44 -5.34
C ASP A 92 1.75 1.02 -4.82
N CYS A 93 2.79 0.37 -4.29
CA CYS A 93 2.64 -0.87 -3.54
C CYS A 93 2.01 -0.54 -2.17
N VAL A 94 0.72 -0.20 -2.19
CA VAL A 94 -0.08 0.14 -1.00
C VAL A 94 -0.15 -1.09 -0.09
N ASN A 95 0.18 -0.92 1.19
CA ASN A 95 -0.04 -1.89 2.25
C ASN A 95 -1.55 -2.13 2.44
N VAL A 96 -2.12 -3.06 1.67
CA VAL A 96 -3.50 -3.51 1.85
C VAL A 96 -3.47 -4.66 2.87
N GLY A 97 -3.67 -4.34 4.16
CA GLY A 97 -4.13 -5.35 5.12
C GLY A 97 -3.45 -5.52 6.47
N LEU A 98 -2.58 -4.61 6.92
CA LEU A 98 -2.02 -4.71 8.29
C LEU A 98 -2.66 -3.76 9.31
N GLY A 99 -3.46 -2.79 8.88
CA GLY A 99 -3.97 -1.73 9.73
C GLY A 99 -5.49 -1.61 9.75
N ARG A 100 -6.04 -1.12 10.86
CA ARG A 100 -7.38 -0.52 10.89
C ARG A 100 -7.40 0.71 11.76
N PHE A 101 -8.33 1.60 11.47
CA PHE A 101 -8.74 2.69 12.34
C PHE A 101 -10.04 2.33 13.06
N THR A 102 -10.08 2.61 14.36
CA THR A 102 -11.33 2.72 15.10
C THR A 102 -11.45 4.11 15.69
N GLY A 103 -12.66 4.55 15.96
CA GLY A 103 -12.85 5.80 16.67
C GLY A 103 -14.27 6.30 16.64
N GLY A 104 -14.53 7.30 17.47
CA GLY A 104 -15.82 7.95 17.49
C GLY A 104 -15.90 9.12 18.44
N GLY A 105 -17.08 9.71 18.51
CA GLY A 105 -17.40 10.80 19.42
C GLY A 105 -17.65 12.12 18.70
N HIS A 106 -17.33 13.20 19.41
CA HIS A 106 -17.77 14.54 19.07
C HIS A 106 -16.61 15.39 18.58
N GLN A 107 -16.40 15.38 17.27
CA GLN A 107 -15.03 15.52 16.78
C GLN A 107 -14.72 16.84 16.12
N ILE A 108 -15.62 17.46 15.35
CA ILE A 108 -15.28 18.67 14.60
C ILE A 108 -16.41 19.69 14.65
N ARG A 109 -16.05 20.98 14.80
CA ARG A 109 -16.98 22.10 14.66
C ARG A 109 -16.74 22.80 13.32
N VAL A 110 -17.75 22.81 12.47
CA VAL A 110 -17.78 23.70 11.30
C VAL A 110 -18.68 24.88 11.66
N GLY A 111 -18.06 25.99 12.06
CA GLY A 111 -18.78 27.09 12.68
C GLY A 111 -19.49 26.64 13.97
N ALA A 112 -20.83 26.80 14.02
CA ALA A 112 -21.63 26.37 15.17
C ALA A 112 -22.06 24.89 15.10
N VAL A 113 -21.92 24.23 13.94
CA VAL A 113 -22.42 22.87 13.71
C VAL A 113 -21.43 21.85 14.26
N ARG A 114 -21.95 20.92 15.08
CA ARG A 114 -21.20 19.79 15.61
C ARG A 114 -21.28 18.61 14.64
N VAL A 115 -20.15 18.11 14.20
CA VAL A 115 -20.01 16.88 13.40
C VAL A 115 -19.53 15.76 14.33
N THR A 116 -20.21 14.62 14.27
CA THR A 116 -19.90 13.43 15.09
C THR A 116 -19.73 12.23 14.17
N ARG A 117 -18.89 11.27 14.57
CA ARG A 117 -18.73 10.02 13.80
C ARG A 117 -18.61 8.78 14.67
N GLY A 118 -18.85 7.64 14.06
CA GLY A 118 -18.40 6.34 14.51
C GLY A 118 -17.78 5.60 13.32
N LEU A 119 -16.61 5.00 13.52
CA LEU A 119 -15.92 4.30 12.44
C LEU A 119 -15.18 3.05 12.90
N THR A 120 -15.15 2.09 11.99
CA THR A 120 -14.19 0.99 11.90
C THR A 120 -13.81 0.88 10.44
N ILE A 121 -12.58 1.25 10.10
CA ILE A 121 -12.09 1.27 8.71
C ILE A 121 -10.81 0.45 8.62
N HIS A 122 -10.83 -0.54 7.75
CA HIS A 122 -9.75 -1.46 7.50
C HIS A 122 -8.93 -1.01 6.29
N CYS A 123 -7.63 -1.27 6.32
CA CYS A 123 -6.81 -1.17 5.12
C CYS A 123 -7.10 -2.30 4.15
N ASP A 124 -7.60 -3.44 4.64
CA ASP A 124 -8.14 -4.49 3.80
C ASP A 124 -9.56 -4.17 3.34
N LEU A 125 -9.73 -3.96 2.02
CA LEU A 125 -11.03 -3.71 1.38
C LEU A 125 -11.96 -4.94 1.42
N LEU A 126 -11.45 -6.14 1.70
CA LEU A 126 -12.24 -7.36 1.85
C LEU A 126 -12.95 -7.44 3.21
N LEU A 127 -12.52 -6.65 4.20
CA LEU A 127 -13.17 -6.56 5.50
C LEU A 127 -14.33 -5.57 5.48
N SER A 128 -15.31 -5.80 6.37
CA SER A 128 -16.48 -4.94 6.48
C SER A 128 -16.07 -3.58 7.05
N ASN A 129 -16.33 -2.51 6.30
CA ASN A 129 -16.00 -1.15 6.68
C ASN A 129 -17.27 -0.42 7.15
N ASN A 130 -17.17 0.30 8.26
CA ASN A 130 -18.28 1.08 8.80
C ASN A 130 -17.85 2.52 9.04
N LEU A 131 -18.60 3.46 8.45
CA LEU A 131 -18.46 4.89 8.70
C LEU A 131 -19.84 5.52 8.80
N GLU A 132 -20.11 6.12 9.95
CA GLU A 132 -21.31 6.89 10.20
C GLU A 132 -20.94 8.31 10.62
N ILE A 133 -21.56 9.32 9.99
CA ILE A 133 -21.29 10.73 10.22
C ILE A 133 -22.62 11.46 10.45
N ASN A 134 -22.74 12.22 11.53
CA ASN A 134 -23.95 12.95 11.89
C ASN A 134 -23.66 14.44 12.12
N TRP A 135 -24.48 15.35 11.59
CA TRP A 135 -24.33 16.80 11.75
C TRP A 135 -25.65 17.54 11.56
N GLY A 136 -25.98 18.49 12.45
CA GLY A 136 -27.09 19.44 12.22
C GLY A 136 -28.45 18.81 11.92
N GLY A 137 -28.71 17.58 12.38
CA GLY A 137 -29.93 16.80 12.06
C GLY A 137 -29.85 15.95 10.79
N ASN A 138 -28.73 16.02 10.06
CA ASN A 138 -28.43 15.16 8.92
C ASN A 138 -27.51 14.00 9.32
N GLN A 139 -27.54 12.94 8.51
CA GLN A 139 -26.75 11.74 8.68
C GLN A 139 -26.22 11.24 7.34
N PHE A 140 -24.99 10.73 7.35
CA PHE A 140 -24.42 9.93 6.29
C PHE A 140 -23.99 8.59 6.85
N HIS A 141 -24.34 7.52 6.15
CA HIS A 141 -23.92 6.17 6.48
C HIS A 141 -23.29 5.54 5.24
N MET A 142 -22.01 5.18 5.35
CA MET A 142 -21.28 4.51 4.29
C MET A 142 -21.84 3.10 4.10
N THR A 143 -22.06 2.69 2.85
CA THR A 143 -22.36 1.29 2.54
C THR A 143 -21.10 0.44 2.64
N GLU A 144 -21.26 -0.87 2.79
CA GLU A 144 -20.20 -1.78 3.27
C GLU A 144 -18.88 -1.76 2.48
N HIS A 145 -18.90 -1.37 1.20
CA HIS A 145 -17.72 -1.37 0.34
C HIS A 145 -17.10 0.02 0.15
N MET A 146 -15.83 0.16 0.53
CA MET A 146 -14.98 1.27 0.10
C MET A 146 -14.55 1.07 -1.36
N ILE A 147 -14.42 2.18 -2.10
CA ILE A 147 -13.91 2.19 -3.48
C ILE A 147 -12.39 2.09 -3.46
N THR A 148 -11.74 2.91 -2.63
CA THR A 148 -10.27 2.95 -2.51
C THR A 148 -9.88 3.19 -1.06
N VAL A 149 -8.75 2.61 -0.66
CA VAL A 149 -8.09 2.91 0.60
C VAL A 149 -6.59 3.04 0.37
N ALA A 150 -5.98 4.01 1.03
CA ALA A 150 -4.54 4.16 1.14
C ALA A 150 -4.19 4.26 2.62
N CYS A 151 -3.31 3.36 3.08
CA CYS A 151 -2.81 3.33 4.45
C CYS A 151 -1.31 3.54 4.46
N THR A 152 -0.84 4.48 5.28
CA THR A 152 0.57 4.85 5.37
C THR A 152 1.00 5.06 6.82
N ASP A 153 2.28 4.82 7.06
CA ASP A 153 2.98 5.18 8.29
C ASP A 153 3.98 6.30 7.94
N SER A 154 3.77 7.48 8.50
CA SER A 154 4.58 8.67 8.24
C SER A 154 5.72 8.75 9.24
N PRO A 155 6.99 8.89 8.81
CA PRO A 155 8.11 9.03 9.73
C PRO A 155 8.04 10.32 10.57
N ASP A 156 7.24 11.30 10.14
CA ASP A 156 7.06 12.58 10.84
C ASP A 156 6.03 12.51 11.98
N ILE A 157 5.26 11.42 12.09
CA ILE A 157 4.28 11.22 13.14
C ILE A 157 4.79 10.12 14.07
N ILE A 158 5.33 10.55 15.22
CA ILE A 158 5.81 9.61 16.24
C ILE A 158 4.61 9.17 17.08
N GLN A 159 4.07 8.00 16.77
CA GLN A 159 2.98 7.42 17.55
C GLN A 159 3.43 7.12 18.99
N ALA A 160 2.74 7.71 19.97
CA ALA A 160 2.84 7.25 21.35
C ALA A 160 2.22 5.84 21.48
N PRO A 161 2.77 4.93 22.30
CA PRO A 161 2.23 3.57 22.43
C PRO A 161 0.72 3.50 22.74
N PRO A 162 -0.02 2.51 22.20
CA PRO A 162 0.47 1.35 21.44
C PRO A 162 0.83 1.68 19.98
N VAL A 163 1.93 1.12 19.50
CA VAL A 163 2.38 1.28 18.11
C VAL A 163 1.43 0.53 17.17
N ALA A 164 1.04 1.18 16.09
CA ALA A 164 0.26 0.61 15.00
C ALA A 164 1.12 0.57 13.72
N PRO A 165 0.74 -0.22 12.69
CA PRO A 165 1.48 -0.28 11.43
C PRO A 165 1.15 0.88 10.46
N LEU A 166 0.39 1.87 10.93
CA LEU A 166 -0.05 3.05 10.18
C LEU A 166 -0.43 4.17 11.14
N ASP A 167 -0.33 5.40 10.66
CA ASP A 167 -0.83 6.60 11.33
C ASP A 167 -1.82 7.40 10.48
N THR A 168 -1.93 7.07 9.19
CA THR A 168 -2.73 7.84 8.23
C THR A 168 -3.51 6.88 7.34
N LEU A 169 -4.81 7.16 7.19
CA LEU A 169 -5.69 6.43 6.29
C LEU A 169 -6.50 7.41 5.44
N ILE A 170 -6.46 7.24 4.12
CA ILE A 170 -7.23 8.01 3.16
C ILE A 170 -8.19 7.06 2.44
N GLY A 171 -9.47 7.38 2.45
CA GLY A 171 -10.51 6.50 1.95
C GLY A 171 -11.54 7.19 1.09
N VAL A 172 -12.07 6.44 0.12
CA VAL A 172 -13.25 6.84 -0.67
C VAL A 172 -14.29 5.73 -0.58
N GLY A 173 -15.54 6.09 -0.31
CA GLY A 173 -16.65 5.15 -0.21
C GLY A 173 -17.96 5.74 -0.74
N THR A 174 -18.93 4.88 -1.01
CA THR A 174 -20.31 5.30 -1.31
C THR A 174 -21.20 5.11 -0.09
N GLY A 175 -22.31 5.82 -0.06
CA GLY A 175 -23.25 5.70 1.04
C GLY A 175 -24.56 6.44 0.85
N ARG A 176 -25.26 6.55 1.96
CA ARG A 176 -26.61 7.12 2.07
C ARG A 176 -26.55 8.43 2.82
N TYR A 177 -27.05 9.51 2.23
CA TYR A 177 -27.32 10.78 2.90
C TYR A 177 -28.80 10.85 3.26
N ASN A 178 -29.13 10.97 4.55
CA ASN A 178 -30.52 11.00 5.04
C ASN A 178 -31.40 9.87 4.45
N ASN A 179 -30.85 8.65 4.39
CA ASN A 179 -31.46 7.44 3.84
C ASN A 179 -31.65 7.43 2.30
N VAL A 180 -31.02 8.35 1.58
CA VAL A 180 -31.00 8.39 0.11
C VAL A 180 -29.63 7.94 -0.38
N ASP A 181 -29.58 6.87 -1.18
CA ASP A 181 -28.36 6.38 -1.83
C ASP A 181 -27.82 7.38 -2.87
N GLY A 182 -26.59 7.13 -3.35
CA GLY A 182 -25.99 7.91 -4.44
C GLY A 182 -25.10 9.06 -3.97
N PHE A 183 -24.54 8.94 -2.78
CA PHE A 183 -23.57 9.90 -2.24
C PHE A 183 -22.20 9.24 -2.09
N THR A 184 -21.16 10.03 -2.31
CA THR A 184 -19.76 9.65 -2.10
C THR A 184 -19.22 10.36 -0.87
N VAL A 185 -18.41 9.65 -0.09
CA VAL A 185 -17.59 10.22 0.98
C VAL A 185 -16.11 10.04 0.63
N GLU A 186 -15.35 11.12 0.79
CA GLU A 186 -13.89 11.10 0.87
C GLU A 186 -13.49 11.49 2.28
N PHE A 187 -12.51 10.80 2.84
CA PHE A 187 -12.05 11.09 4.20
C PHE A 187 -10.57 10.82 4.37
N THR A 188 -9.99 11.55 5.32
CA THR A 188 -8.61 11.34 5.80
C THR A 188 -8.66 11.21 7.30
N LEU A 189 -8.03 10.17 7.84
CA LEU A 189 -7.84 9.93 9.27
C LEU A 189 -6.36 10.04 9.58
N VAL A 190 -6.02 10.71 10.67
CA VAL A 190 -4.65 10.75 11.19
C VAL A 190 -4.69 10.49 12.69
N ASP A 191 -3.98 9.47 13.15
CA ASP A 191 -3.75 9.15 14.56
C ASP A 191 -2.32 9.55 14.93
N ALA A 192 -2.19 10.50 15.85
CA ALA A 192 -0.90 10.99 16.33
C ALA A 192 -0.48 10.37 17.68
N GLY A 193 -1.16 9.31 18.10
CA GLY A 193 -0.97 8.60 19.37
C GLY A 193 -1.75 9.23 20.53
N GLU A 194 -1.77 8.50 21.65
CA GLU A 194 -2.44 8.95 22.88
C GLU A 194 -1.75 10.20 23.47
N PRO A 195 -2.51 11.22 23.95
CA PRO A 195 -3.93 11.20 24.31
C PRO A 195 -4.92 11.62 23.19
N GLY A 196 -4.56 11.46 21.91
CA GLY A 196 -5.44 11.77 20.76
C GLY A 196 -5.62 13.27 20.47
N THR A 197 -4.88 14.15 21.14
CA THR A 197 -5.03 15.61 21.01
C THR A 197 -4.50 16.16 19.68
N PHE A 198 -3.67 15.36 18.99
CA PHE A 198 -3.07 15.74 17.71
C PHE A 198 -3.67 14.99 16.53
N ASP A 199 -4.69 14.18 16.77
CA ASP A 199 -5.44 13.48 15.74
C ASP A 199 -6.11 14.48 14.82
N LYS A 200 -6.24 14.11 13.55
CA LYS A 200 -6.88 14.93 12.53
C LYS A 200 -7.87 14.14 11.72
N MET A 201 -8.86 14.83 11.18
CA MET A 201 -9.71 14.27 10.15
C MET A 201 -10.14 15.30 9.11
N ALA A 202 -10.27 14.85 7.87
CA ALA A 202 -11.00 15.52 6.80
C ALA A 202 -12.22 14.68 6.40
N ILE A 203 -13.30 15.34 5.99
CA ILE A 203 -14.52 14.71 5.46
C ILE A 203 -15.03 15.55 4.30
N LEU A 204 -15.30 14.94 3.17
CA LEU A 204 -16.04 15.53 2.07
C LEU A 204 -17.16 14.57 1.65
N ILE A 205 -18.40 15.06 1.62
CA ILE A 205 -19.57 14.28 1.19
C ILE A 205 -20.31 15.06 0.10
N TYR A 206 -20.58 14.39 -1.01
CA TYR A 206 -21.25 14.99 -2.17
C TYR A 206 -22.11 13.95 -2.92
N GLU A 207 -23.02 14.45 -3.75
CA GLU A 207 -23.83 13.60 -4.64
C GLU A 207 -22.96 12.98 -5.74
N THR A 208 -22.90 11.65 -5.82
CA THR A 208 -21.98 10.94 -6.74
C THR A 208 -22.19 11.33 -8.20
N ALA A 209 -23.45 11.50 -8.62
CA ALA A 209 -23.79 11.89 -9.99
C ALA A 209 -23.49 13.36 -10.31
N ASN A 210 -23.32 14.20 -9.28
CA ASN A 210 -23.03 15.62 -9.41
C ASN A 210 -22.10 16.09 -8.27
N PRO A 211 -20.77 15.90 -8.41
CA PRO A 211 -19.82 16.22 -7.35
C PRO A 211 -19.78 17.68 -6.89
N GLY A 212 -20.33 18.61 -7.69
CA GLY A 212 -20.52 20.00 -7.27
C GLY A 212 -21.58 20.17 -6.17
N ASN A 213 -22.46 19.20 -5.97
CA ASN A 213 -23.46 19.20 -4.91
C ASN A 213 -22.88 18.60 -3.61
N VAL A 214 -22.12 19.43 -2.91
CA VAL A 214 -21.48 19.09 -1.63
C VAL A 214 -22.45 19.29 -0.47
N VAL A 215 -22.65 18.25 0.35
CA VAL A 215 -23.54 18.27 1.52
C VAL A 215 -22.79 18.39 2.85
N LEU A 216 -21.49 18.05 2.86
CA LEU A 216 -20.59 18.28 3.98
C LEU A 216 -19.16 18.47 3.47
N ASN A 217 -18.48 19.52 3.94
CA ASN A 217 -17.05 19.71 3.69
C ASN A 217 -16.38 20.16 4.99
N VAL A 218 -15.53 19.27 5.50
CA VAL A 218 -14.71 19.46 6.68
C VAL A 218 -13.25 19.32 6.23
N PRO A 219 -12.50 20.42 6.12
CA PRO A 219 -11.08 20.34 5.78
C PRO A 219 -10.31 19.61 6.88
N LEU A 220 -9.14 19.06 6.53
CA LEU A 220 -8.26 18.40 7.47
C LEU A 220 -7.93 19.32 8.64
N GLN A 221 -8.35 18.93 9.84
CA GLN A 221 -8.14 19.71 11.04
C GLN A 221 -8.08 18.82 12.27
N PHE A 222 -7.59 19.38 13.38
CA PHE A 222 -7.55 18.69 14.66
C PHE A 222 -8.94 18.32 15.16
N LEU A 223 -9.00 17.19 15.85
CA LEU A 223 -10.20 16.82 16.59
C LEU A 223 -10.36 17.74 17.81
N THR A 224 -11.57 18.22 18.01
CA THR A 224 -11.98 19.01 19.18
C THR A 224 -12.50 18.15 20.34
N GLY A 225 -12.53 16.83 20.16
CA GLY A 225 -12.96 15.82 21.13
C GLY A 225 -13.06 14.43 20.50
N GLY A 226 -13.20 13.39 21.32
CA GLY A 226 -13.08 11.99 20.84
C GLY A 226 -11.64 11.59 20.56
N ASN A 227 -11.43 10.40 19.98
CA ASN A 227 -10.11 9.85 19.67
C ASN A 227 -10.17 9.05 18.35
N LEU A 228 -9.09 9.05 17.57
CA LEU A 228 -8.82 8.08 16.51
C LEU A 228 -7.73 7.15 16.99
N GLN A 229 -7.91 5.86 16.76
CA GLN A 229 -6.92 4.88 17.17
C GLN A 229 -6.63 3.95 16.00
N ALA A 230 -5.39 4.02 15.55
CA ALA A 230 -4.81 3.05 14.65
C ALA A 230 -4.46 1.78 15.42
N HIS A 231 -4.66 0.65 14.76
CA HIS A 231 -4.37 -0.67 15.31
C HIS A 231 -3.83 -1.56 14.21
N TYR A 232 -3.12 -2.61 14.61
CA TYR A 232 -3.01 -3.80 13.77
C TYR A 232 -4.40 -4.31 13.41
N ASP A 233 -4.57 -4.76 12.17
CA ASP A 233 -5.83 -5.30 11.71
C ASP A 233 -6.22 -6.61 12.46
N GLN A 234 -7.51 -6.96 12.45
CA GLN A 234 -7.95 -8.23 13.02
C GLN A 234 -7.70 -9.35 12.00
N PRO A 235 -7.23 -10.53 12.43
CA PRO A 235 -7.10 -11.67 11.53
C PRO A 235 -8.46 -12.07 10.96
N HIS A 236 -8.50 -12.39 9.66
CA HIS A 236 -9.65 -13.05 9.03
C HIS A 236 -10.03 -14.29 9.86
N LYS A 237 -11.31 -14.40 10.21
CA LYS A 237 -11.86 -15.63 10.80
C LYS A 237 -12.39 -16.54 9.71
#